data_AF-A0A7V9QJV3-F1
#
_entry.id   AF-A0A7V9QJV3-F1
#
_cell.length_a   1.000
_cell.length_b   1.000
_cell.length_c   1.000
_cell.angle_alpha   90.00
_cell.angle_beta   90.00
_cell.angle_gamma   90.00
#
_symmetry.space_group_name_H-M   'P 1'
#
loop_
_entity.id
_entity.type
_entity.pdbx_description
1 polymer ?
#
loop_
_entity_poly.entity_id
_entity_poly.type
_entity_poly.pdbx_seq_one_letter_code
_entity_poly.pdbx_strand_id
1 'polypeptide(L)' 'MKRVRLGTIALYTLLIIGALLAIFPIVWMISASFMPTGMANTFPPRLWPDHPTFQHYRDVFTR' A
#
# COMPACT_ATOMS: atom_id res chain seq x y z
N MET A 1 25.01 -20.77 22.92
CA MET A 1 24.45 -20.55 21.56
C MET A 1 22.94 -20.74 21.63
N LYS A 2 22.15 -19.65 21.51
CA LYS A 2 20.67 -19.72 21.61
C LYS A 2 20.14 -20.49 20.39
N ARG A 3 19.74 -21.75 20.56
CA ARG A 3 19.06 -22.53 19.51
C ARG A 3 17.79 -21.76 19.14
N VAL A 4 17.79 -21.10 17.98
CA VAL A 4 16.62 -20.40 17.47
C VAL A 4 15.54 -21.46 17.32
N ARG A 5 14.47 -21.35 18.11
CA ARG A 5 13.38 -22.32 18.06
C ARG A 5 12.72 -22.13 16.70
N LEU A 6 12.72 -23.18 15.87
CA LEU A 6 12.15 -23.13 14.51
C LEU A 6 10.72 -22.56 14.50
N GLY A 7 9.95 -22.85 15.55
CA GLY A 7 8.61 -22.29 15.76
C GLY A 7 8.58 -20.77 15.93
N THR A 8 9.61 -20.16 16.52
CA THR A 8 9.73 -18.70 16.61
C THR A 8 9.92 -18.08 15.23
N ILE A 9 10.79 -18.67 14.40
CA ILE A 9 11.01 -18.20 13.02
C ILE A 9 9.71 -18.29 12.23
N ALA A 10 9.04 -19.45 12.27
CA ALA A 10 7.76 -19.65 11.56
C ALA A 10 6.67 -18.65 12.01
N LEU A 11 6.56 -18.39 13.32
CA LEU A 11 5.61 -17.43 13.87
C LEU A 11 5.90 -16.00 13.37
N TYR A 12 7.15 -15.54 13.44
CA TYR A 12 7.50 -14.20 12.96
C TYR A 12 7.31 -14.06 11.46
N THR A 13 7.62 -15.09 10.67
CA THR A 13 7.35 -15.09 9.22
C THR A 13 5.85 -14.92 8.96
N LEU A 14 4.99 -15.68 9.64
CA LEU A 14 3.54 -15.55 9.49
C LEU A 14 3.04 -14.17 9.89
N LEU A 15 3.55 -13.61 11.00
CA LEU A 15 3.20 -12.27 11.45
C LEU A 15 3.63 -11.20 10.45
N ILE A 16 4.83 -11.31 9.87
CA ILE A 16 5.31 -10.38 8.84
C ILE A 16 4.42 -10.45 7.60
N ILE A 17 4.07 -11.65 7.14
CA ILE A 17 3.17 -11.81 5.98
C ILE A 17 1.81 -11.17 6.29
N GLY A 18 1.23 -11.46 7.45
CA GLY A 18 -0.04 -10.85 7.86
C GLY A 18 0.03 -9.33 7.95
N ALA A 19 1.13 -8.78 8.48
CA ALA A 19 1.35 -7.34 8.54
C ALA A 19 1.48 -6.72 7.15
N LEU A 20 2.22 -7.34 6.23
CA LEU A 20 2.34 -6.86 4.84
C LEU A 20 1.00 -6.87 4.12
N LEU A 21 0.19 -7.91 4.30
CA LEU A 21 -1.16 -7.98 3.75
C LEU A 21 -2.08 -6.90 4.32
N ALA A 22 -1.96 -6.60 5.62
CA ALA A 22 -2.73 -5.54 6.26
C ALA A 22 -2.29 -4.13 5.84
N ILE A 23 -0.99 -3.92 5.61
CA ILE A 23 -0.41 -2.64 5.18
C ILE A 23 -0.66 -2.38 3.68
N PHE A 24 -0.74 -3.43 2.86
CA PHE A 24 -0.94 -3.33 1.42
C PHE A 24 -2.07 -2.38 0.98
N PRO A 25 -3.32 -2.49 1.49
CA PRO A 25 -4.39 -1.57 1.10
C PRO A 25 -4.11 -0.12 1.50
N ILE A 26 -3.42 0.12 2.62
CA ILE A 26 -3.06 1.46 3.07
C ILE A 26 -2.05 2.08 2.10
N VAL A 27 -1.01 1.33 1.72
CA VAL A 27 -0.02 1.76 0.73
C VAL A 27 -0.68 2.05 -0.61
N TRP A 28 -1.62 1.20 -1.03
CA TRP A 28 -2.38 1.42 -2.26
C TRP A 28 -3.24 2.69 -2.19
N MET A 29 -3.93 2.96 -1.08
CA MET A 29 -4.70 4.20 -0.90
C MET A 29 -3.84 5.46 -0.98
N ILE A 30 -2.64 5.42 -0.40
CA ILE A 30 -1.67 6.53 -0.51
C ILE A 30 -1.21 6.69 -1.96
N SER A 31 -0.94 5.59 -2.67
CA SER A 31 -0.58 5.64 -4.09
C SER A 31 -1.71 6.22 -4.95
N ALA A 32 -2.95 5.76 -4.71
CA ALA A 32 -4.15 6.18 -5.41
C ALA A 32 -4.48 7.67 -5.20
N SER A 33 -4.15 8.25 -4.04
CA SER A 33 -4.38 9.68 -3.79
C SER A 33 -3.49 10.60 -4.63
N PHE A 34 -2.39 10.08 -5.20
CA PHE A 34 -1.54 10.79 -6.15
C PHE A 34 -1.87 10.46 -7.62
N MET A 35 -2.78 9.53 -7.89
CA MET A 35 -3.14 9.17 -9.25
C MET A 35 -4.03 10.24 -9.92
N PRO A 36 -3.85 10.54 -11.20
CA PRO A 36 -4.80 11.34 -11.98
C PRO A 36 -6.23 10.78 -11.91
N THR A 37 -7.22 11.67 -12.04
CA THR A 37 -8.65 11.31 -11.98
C THR A 37 -8.98 10.19 -12.98
N GLY A 38 -9.67 9.16 -12.50
CA GLY A 38 -10.09 8.02 -13.32
C GLY A 38 -9.04 6.90 -13.45
N MET A 39 -7.76 7.13 -13.14
CA MET A 39 -6.72 6.10 -13.24
C MET A 39 -6.93 4.96 -12.22
N ALA A 40 -7.32 5.28 -10.98
CA ALA A 40 -7.55 4.27 -9.94
C ALA A 40 -8.69 3.28 -10.29
N ASN A 41 -9.57 3.65 -11.23
CA ASN A 41 -10.69 2.82 -11.70
C ASN A 41 -10.35 2.03 -12.98
N THR A 42 -9.11 2.08 -13.48
CA THR A 42 -8.70 1.34 -14.67
C THR A 42 -8.41 -0.12 -14.34
N PHE A 43 -8.69 -1.02 -15.29
CA PHE A 43 -8.35 -2.44 -15.18
C PHE A 43 -7.20 -2.78 -16.15
N PRO A 44 -6.11 -3.43 -15.69
CA PRO A 44 -5.85 -3.85 -14.31
C PRO A 44 -5.55 -2.65 -13.38
N PRO A 45 -5.91 -2.74 -12.07
CA PRO A 45 -5.60 -1.68 -11.12
C PRO A 45 -4.10 -1.46 -11.04
N ARG A 46 -3.66 -0.22 -11.26
CA ARG A 46 -2.26 0.14 -11.12
C ARG A 46 -1.91 0.24 -9.65
N LEU A 47 -0.70 -0.20 -9.31
CA LEU A 47 -0.18 -0.09 -7.94
C LEU A 47 0.53 1.25 -7.71
N TRP A 48 0.96 1.92 -8.78
CA TRP A 48 1.73 3.17 -8.77
C TRP A 48 1.15 4.17 -9.78
N PRO A 49 1.20 5.48 -9.50
CA PRO A 49 0.78 6.51 -10.44
C PRO A 49 1.79 6.64 -11.60
N ASP A 50 1.30 6.67 -12.84
CA ASP A 50 2.13 6.96 -14.02
C ASP A 50 2.67 8.41 -13.96
N HIS A 51 1.82 9.35 -13.54
CA HIS A 51 2.16 10.77 -13.31
C HIS A 51 1.60 11.21 -11.96
N PRO A 52 2.42 11.26 -10.89
CA PRO A 52 1.97 11.73 -9.58
C PRO A 52 1.43 13.16 -9.64
N THR A 53 0.25 13.40 -9.06
CA THR A 53 -0.37 14.74 -9.01
C THR A 53 -0.86 15.05 -7.60
N PHE A 54 -0.90 16.35 -7.27
CA PHE A 54 -1.54 16.86 -6.06
C PHE A 54 -2.93 17.45 -6.34
N GLN A 55 -3.53 17.12 -7.49
CA GLN A 55 -4.80 17.72 -7.92
C GLN A 55 -5.90 17.47 -6.88
N HIS A 56 -6.09 16.22 -6.44
CA HIS A 56 -7.12 15.88 -5.45
C HIS A 56 -6.96 16.67 -4.15
N TYR A 57 -5.73 16.88 -3.69
CA TYR A 57 -5.45 17.69 -2.51
C TYR A 57 -5.79 19.16 -2.74
N ARG A 58 -5.36 19.75 -3.87
CA ARG A 58 -5.70 21.13 -4.22
C ARG A 58 -7.22 21.33 -4.30
N ASP A 59 -7.91 20.40 -4.97
CA ASP A 59 -9.35 20.45 -5.16
C ASP A 59 -10.11 20.51 -3.83
N VAL A 60 -9.63 19.86 -2.76
CA VAL A 60 -10.22 19.94 -1.42
C VAL A 60 -10.05 21.32 -0.77
N PHE A 61 -8.98 22.05 -1.05
CA PHE A 61 -8.71 23.37 -0.47
C PHE A 61 -9.22 24.53 -1.34
N THR A 62 -9.51 24.29 -2.61
CA THR A 62 -10.00 25.31 -3.56
C THR A 62 -11.48 25.19 -3.89
N ARG A 63 -12.16 24.16 -3.39
CA ARG A 63 -13.62 23.99 -3.50
C ARG A 63 -14.32 24.38 -2.21
#